data_AF-A0A7S2YYC7-F1
#
_entry.id   AF-A0A7S2YYC7-F1
#
_cell.length_a   1.000
_cell.length_b   1.000
_cell.length_c   1.000
_cell.angle_alpha   90.00
_cell.angle_beta   90.00
_cell.angle_gamma   90.00
#
_symmetry.space_group_name_H-M   'P 1'
#
loop_
_entity.id
_entity.type
_entity.pdbx_description
1 polymer ?
#
loop_
_entity_poly.entity_id
_entity_poly.type
_entity_poly.pdbx_seq_one_letter_code
_entity_poly.pdbx_strand_id
1 'polypeptide(L)'
;FSFPFRYVTVLANPIAASSIAALRTLAIGLVENVSDLCALPLVGSRDDDANASAGVGKRKTKAFYLAEVENALLWHCDHISVEGHGVGNPYLPLYVFHTHNNKHASAAQVMWKYALRAREHMQENAEFRRALMIAFNSLSLSPEGFRWLLDHNGDVVTLDTIKQNLIDSSG
;
A
#
# COMPACT_ATOMS: atom_id res chain seq x y z
N PHE A 1 7.54 20.58 -17.10
CA PHE A 1 8.56 20.43 -16.05
C PHE A 1 8.69 18.94 -15.74
N SER A 2 9.86 18.36 -15.98
CA SER A 2 10.13 16.92 -15.90
C SER A 2 10.42 16.50 -14.45
N PHE A 3 9.48 15.80 -13.83
CA PHE A 3 9.74 14.89 -12.72
C PHE A 3 10.41 13.62 -13.31
N PRO A 4 11.51 13.04 -12.74
CA PRO A 4 11.72 12.78 -11.32
C PRO A 4 13.17 13.02 -10.82
N PHE A 5 13.87 14.09 -11.21
CA PHE A 5 15.27 14.29 -10.75
C PHE A 5 15.42 14.72 -9.28
N ARG A 6 14.42 15.40 -8.70
CA ARG A 6 14.49 15.91 -7.32
C ARG A 6 14.31 14.82 -6.25
N TYR A 7 13.67 13.72 -6.61
CA TYR A 7 13.26 12.65 -5.70
C TYR A 7 14.29 11.52 -5.59
N VAL A 8 15.05 11.34 -6.68
CA VAL A 8 16.22 10.45 -6.76
C VAL A 8 17.31 10.83 -5.74
N THR A 9 17.42 12.10 -5.35
CA THR A 9 18.46 12.55 -4.40
C THR A 9 18.08 12.27 -2.95
N VAL A 10 16.79 12.35 -2.60
CA VAL A 10 16.30 12.10 -1.23
C VAL A 10 16.34 10.61 -0.87
N LEU A 11 16.18 9.74 -1.88
CA LEU A 11 16.01 8.29 -1.69
C LEU A 11 17.24 7.46 -2.07
N ALA A 12 18.36 8.10 -2.43
CA ALA A 12 19.58 7.40 -2.83
C ALA A 12 20.26 6.61 -1.70
N ASN A 13 19.87 6.82 -0.42
CA ASN A 13 20.48 6.05 0.66
C ASN A 13 19.65 6.05 1.97
N PRO A 14 18.55 5.26 2.05
CA PRO A 14 17.81 5.16 3.27
C PRO A 14 18.49 4.21 4.25
N ILE A 15 19.54 4.69 4.91
CA ILE A 15 20.25 3.96 5.99
C ILE A 15 20.21 4.79 7.29
N ALA A 16 19.83 6.07 7.23
CA ALA A 16 19.76 6.97 8.38
C ALA A 16 18.31 7.36 8.69
N ALA A 17 17.92 7.55 9.95
CA ALA A 17 16.56 7.93 10.36
C ALA A 17 15.98 9.15 9.59
N SER A 18 16.84 10.06 9.12
CA SER A 18 16.48 11.22 8.30
C SER A 18 15.90 10.88 6.91
N SER A 19 16.25 9.73 6.34
CA SER A 19 15.73 9.30 5.03
C SER A 19 14.31 8.72 5.11
N ILE A 20 13.94 8.14 6.26
CA ILE A 20 12.59 7.60 6.49
C ILE A 20 11.60 8.76 6.65
N ALA A 21 11.98 9.81 7.38
CA ALA A 21 11.17 11.03 7.47
C ALA A 21 10.98 11.66 6.08
N ALA A 22 12.05 11.73 5.29
CA ALA A 22 11.97 12.26 3.94
C ALA A 22 11.12 11.39 3.00
N LEU A 23 11.22 10.06 3.09
CA LEU A 23 10.33 9.09 2.40
C LEU A 23 8.85 9.34 2.74
N ARG A 24 8.54 9.58 4.02
CA ARG A 24 7.17 9.85 4.47
C ARG A 24 6.64 11.17 3.93
N THR A 25 7.44 12.24 3.93
CA THR A 25 7.07 13.52 3.29
C THR A 25 6.84 13.35 1.78
N LEU A 26 7.61 12.47 1.15
CA LEU A 26 7.51 12.16 -0.27
C LEU A 26 6.25 11.35 -0.58
N ALA A 27 5.89 10.40 0.29
CA ALA A 27 4.64 9.65 0.21
C ALA A 27 3.42 10.57 0.23
N ILE A 28 3.41 11.63 1.07
CA ILE A 28 2.34 12.65 1.08
C ILE A 28 2.17 13.25 -0.32
N GLY A 29 3.26 13.68 -0.97
CA GLY A 29 3.19 14.27 -2.32
C GLY A 29 2.88 13.27 -3.44
N LEU A 30 3.22 11.99 -3.29
CA LEU A 30 2.91 10.94 -4.28
C LEU A 30 1.44 10.49 -4.22
N VAL A 31 0.82 10.55 -3.04
CA VAL A 31 -0.58 10.19 -2.82
C VAL A 31 -1.53 11.19 -3.49
N GLU A 32 -1.09 12.43 -3.67
CA GLU A 32 -1.80 13.46 -4.43
C GLU A 32 -1.81 13.20 -5.94
N ASN A 33 -0.85 12.41 -6.47
CA ASN A 33 -0.81 12.03 -7.89
C ASN A 33 -0.45 10.55 -8.10
N VAL A 34 -1.49 9.71 -8.08
CA VAL A 34 -1.38 8.25 -8.28
C VAL A 34 -0.70 7.87 -9.60
N SER A 35 -0.84 8.69 -10.66
CA SER A 35 -0.17 8.44 -11.94
C SER A 35 1.35 8.51 -11.81
N ASP A 36 1.86 9.47 -11.03
CA ASP A 36 3.30 9.63 -10.80
C ASP A 36 3.82 8.50 -9.92
N LEU A 37 3.01 8.05 -8.96
CA LEU A 37 3.34 6.90 -8.11
C LEU A 37 3.50 5.61 -8.92
N CYS A 38 2.59 5.34 -9.87
CA CYS A 38 2.67 4.17 -10.75
C CYS A 38 3.81 4.25 -11.78
N ALA A 39 4.31 5.46 -12.09
CA ALA A 39 5.40 5.68 -13.03
C ALA A 39 6.80 5.63 -12.39
N LEU A 40 6.89 5.41 -11.07
CA LEU A 40 8.18 5.34 -10.39
C LEU A 40 9.02 4.17 -10.92
N PRO A 41 10.33 4.37 -11.18
CA PRO A 41 11.25 3.30 -11.54
C PRO A 41 11.56 2.47 -10.28
N LEU A 42 10.66 1.56 -9.96
CA LEU A 42 10.75 0.67 -8.80
C LEU A 42 11.69 -0.48 -9.10
N VAL A 43 12.47 -0.84 -8.09
CA VAL A 43 13.40 -1.97 -8.12
C VAL A 43 12.98 -2.92 -7.00
N GLY A 44 13.37 -4.20 -7.11
CA GLY A 44 12.96 -5.29 -6.19
C GLY A 44 13.36 -5.06 -4.72
N SER A 45 13.35 -6.09 -3.89
CA SER A 45 13.78 -5.89 -2.49
C SER A 45 15.28 -5.60 -2.41
N ARG A 46 15.71 -4.81 -1.41
CA ARG A 46 17.14 -4.69 -1.05
C ARG A 46 17.77 -6.05 -0.75
N ASP A 47 16.97 -6.98 -0.23
CA ASP A 47 17.42 -8.33 0.11
C ASP A 47 17.72 -9.16 -1.15
N ASP A 48 16.96 -8.95 -2.22
CA ASP A 48 17.23 -9.55 -3.53
C ASP A 48 18.54 -9.00 -4.11
N ASP A 49 18.77 -7.70 -3.89
CA ASP A 49 19.96 -6.97 -4.35
C ASP A 49 21.23 -7.35 -3.54
N ALA A 50 21.09 -7.61 -2.24
CA ALA A 50 22.19 -8.08 -1.38
C ALA A 50 22.66 -9.48 -1.80
N ASN A 51 21.72 -10.35 -2.19
CA ASN A 51 22.02 -11.68 -2.73
C ASN A 51 22.57 -11.64 -4.17
N ALA A 52 22.19 -10.66 -4.98
CA ALA A 52 22.68 -10.48 -6.35
C ALA A 52 24.06 -9.80 -6.43
N SER A 53 24.51 -9.12 -5.37
CA SER A 53 25.74 -8.30 -5.37
C SER A 53 27.06 -9.08 -5.18
N ALA A 54 27.04 -10.42 -5.28
CA ALA A 54 28.27 -11.22 -5.32
C ALA A 54 29.06 -11.10 -6.64
N GLY A 55 28.52 -10.38 -7.65
CA GLY A 55 29.15 -10.24 -8.97
C GLY A 55 29.17 -8.82 -9.51
N VAL A 56 30.37 -8.23 -9.53
CA VAL A 56 30.88 -7.20 -10.46
C VAL A 56 30.19 -5.83 -10.48
N GLY A 57 31.00 -4.81 -10.24
CA GLY A 57 30.61 -3.41 -10.21
C GLY A 57 30.01 -2.90 -11.52
N LYS A 58 28.80 -2.37 -11.42
CA LYS A 58 28.28 -1.30 -12.27
C LYS A 58 27.70 -0.24 -11.35
N ARG A 59 27.89 1.04 -11.71
CA ARG A 59 27.28 2.19 -11.02
C ARG A 59 25.80 1.88 -10.78
N LYS A 60 25.43 1.55 -9.53
CA LYS A 60 24.04 1.28 -9.17
C LYS A 60 23.26 2.58 -9.38
N THR A 61 22.46 2.62 -10.44
CA THR A 61 21.42 3.64 -10.61
C THR A 61 20.59 3.66 -9.33
N LYS A 62 20.38 4.86 -8.79
CA LYS A 62 19.64 5.13 -7.56
C LYS A 62 18.22 4.58 -7.70
N ALA A 63 17.99 3.41 -7.12
CA ALA A 63 16.78 2.61 -7.20
C ALA A 63 15.78 3.03 -6.12
N PHE A 64 14.49 3.12 -6.45
CA PHE A 64 13.43 3.14 -5.44
C PHE A 64 13.06 1.70 -5.10
N TYR A 65 13.33 1.25 -3.88
CA TYR A 65 12.97 -0.11 -3.47
C TYR A 65 11.46 -0.18 -3.21
N LEU A 66 10.79 -1.14 -3.85
CA LEU A 66 9.34 -1.31 -3.78
C LEU A 66 8.83 -1.35 -2.32
N ALA A 67 9.48 -2.16 -1.48
CA ALA A 67 9.08 -2.33 -0.08
C ALA A 67 9.16 -1.02 0.73
N GLU A 68 10.15 -0.15 0.45
CA GLU A 68 10.32 1.11 1.17
C GLU A 68 9.24 2.13 0.78
N VAL A 69 8.88 2.17 -0.51
CA VAL A 69 7.78 2.99 -1.03
C VAL A 69 6.44 2.51 -0.46
N GLU A 70 6.19 1.20 -0.47
CA GLU A 70 4.98 0.61 0.10
C GLU A 70 4.84 0.92 1.60
N ASN A 71 5.93 0.80 2.36
CA ASN A 71 5.95 1.12 3.78
C ASN A 71 5.71 2.61 4.06
N ALA A 72 6.27 3.50 3.23
CA ALA A 72 6.07 4.95 3.38
C ALA A 72 4.62 5.36 3.09
N LEU A 73 4.01 4.78 2.04
CA LEU A 73 2.61 5.00 1.70
C LEU A 73 1.68 4.44 2.79
N LEU A 74 1.93 3.21 3.25
CA LEU A 74 1.13 2.60 4.30
C LEU A 74 1.18 3.40 5.60
N TRP A 75 2.38 3.86 5.99
CA TRP A 75 2.54 4.75 7.15
C TRP A 75 1.70 6.02 6.98
N HIS A 76 1.72 6.63 5.80
CA HIS A 76 0.93 7.83 5.53
C HIS A 76 -0.58 7.56 5.67
N CYS A 77 -1.09 6.48 5.06
CA CYS A 77 -2.50 6.09 5.19
C CYS A 77 -2.89 5.89 6.66
N ASP A 78 -2.04 5.25 7.46
CA ASP A 78 -2.28 4.98 8.88
C ASP A 78 -2.35 6.25 9.75
N HIS A 79 -1.65 7.32 9.35
CA HIS A 79 -1.57 8.58 10.11
C HIS A 79 -2.54 9.66 9.62
N ILE A 80 -3.27 9.40 8.53
CA ILE A 80 -4.37 10.26 8.09
C ILE A 80 -5.64 9.91 8.87
N SER A 81 -6.36 10.95 9.28
CA SER A 81 -7.72 10.81 9.81
C SER A 81 -8.65 10.24 8.74
N VAL A 82 -9.34 9.16 9.10
CA VAL A 82 -10.48 8.66 8.31
C VAL A 82 -11.77 9.39 8.69
N GLU A 83 -11.77 10.19 9.76
CA GLU A 83 -12.92 10.97 10.22
C GLU A 83 -12.92 12.34 9.52
N GLY A 84 -13.87 12.56 8.61
CA GLY A 84 -14.08 13.86 7.97
C GLY A 84 -14.91 13.78 6.69
N HIS A 85 -16.03 14.52 6.62
CA HIS A 85 -16.80 14.68 5.39
C HIS A 85 -15.91 15.30 4.30
N GLY A 86 -15.69 14.57 3.20
CA GLY A 86 -14.92 15.02 2.04
C GLY A 86 -13.45 14.55 2.00
N VAL A 87 -12.94 13.91 3.05
CA VAL A 87 -11.64 13.23 2.98
C VAL A 87 -11.87 11.85 2.34
N GLY A 88 -11.57 11.72 1.05
CA GLY A 88 -11.69 10.43 0.35
C GLY A 88 -10.83 9.35 1.00
N ASN A 89 -11.11 8.07 0.70
CA ASN A 89 -10.38 6.92 1.25
C ASN A 89 -8.85 7.11 1.13
N PRO A 90 -8.11 7.27 2.26
CA PRO A 90 -6.68 7.56 2.24
C PRO A 90 -5.84 6.37 1.75
N TYR A 91 -6.40 5.16 1.73
CA TYR A 91 -5.75 3.95 1.23
C TYR A 91 -5.96 3.74 -0.28
N LEU A 92 -6.81 4.55 -0.93
CA LEU A 92 -7.12 4.39 -2.36
C LEU A 92 -5.87 4.50 -3.25
N PRO A 93 -4.95 5.47 -3.06
CA PRO A 93 -3.71 5.54 -3.84
C PRO A 93 -2.84 4.29 -3.73
N LEU A 94 -2.69 3.74 -2.52
CA LEU A 94 -1.92 2.52 -2.29
C LEU A 94 -2.59 1.28 -2.91
N TYR A 95 -3.92 1.22 -2.89
CA TYR A 95 -4.68 0.19 -3.60
C TYR A 95 -4.49 0.25 -5.11
N VAL A 96 -4.59 1.45 -5.72
CA VAL A 96 -4.37 1.61 -7.16
C VAL A 96 -2.94 1.23 -7.52
N PHE A 97 -1.98 1.61 -6.68
CA PHE A 97 -0.59 1.21 -6.86
C PHE A 97 -0.39 -0.31 -6.85
N HIS A 98 -0.96 -1.03 -5.88
CA HIS A 98 -0.84 -2.49 -5.84
C HIS A 98 -1.56 -3.18 -7.01
N THR A 99 -2.75 -2.71 -7.38
CA THR A 99 -3.50 -3.27 -8.53
C THR A 99 -2.77 -3.03 -9.85
N HIS A 100 -2.18 -1.84 -10.05
CA HIS A 100 -1.32 -1.56 -11.21
C HIS A 100 -0.12 -2.52 -11.31
N ASN A 101 0.42 -2.93 -10.17
CA ASN A 101 1.54 -3.89 -10.09
C ASN A 101 1.08 -5.37 -10.03
N ASN A 102 -0.20 -5.67 -10.30
CA ASN A 102 -0.81 -7.02 -10.20
C ASN A 102 -0.65 -7.69 -8.82
N LYS A 103 -0.42 -6.91 -7.75
CA LYS A 103 -0.32 -7.38 -6.36
C LYS A 103 -1.71 -7.41 -5.70
N HIS A 104 -2.60 -8.24 -6.23
CA HIS A 104 -4.02 -8.28 -5.82
C HIS A 104 -4.22 -8.64 -4.33
N ALA A 105 -3.39 -9.53 -3.77
CA ALA A 105 -3.45 -9.86 -2.35
C ALA A 105 -3.03 -8.66 -1.47
N SER A 106 -1.99 -7.92 -1.87
CA SER A 106 -1.59 -6.69 -1.19
C SER A 106 -2.65 -5.58 -1.31
N ALA A 107 -3.28 -5.45 -2.48
CA ALA A 107 -4.40 -4.52 -2.68
C ALA A 107 -5.59 -4.86 -1.76
N ALA A 108 -5.91 -6.15 -1.63
CA ALA A 108 -6.94 -6.63 -0.72
C ALA A 108 -6.60 -6.38 0.75
N GLN A 109 -5.35 -6.63 1.16
CA GLN A 109 -4.85 -6.37 2.52
C GLN A 109 -5.03 -4.90 2.92
N VAL A 110 -4.72 -3.99 2.01
CA VAL A 110 -4.83 -2.54 2.22
C VAL A 110 -6.29 -2.12 2.40
N MET A 111 -7.20 -2.65 1.58
CA MET A 111 -8.63 -2.35 1.70
C MET A 111 -9.28 -3.02 2.90
N TRP A 112 -8.82 -4.20 3.31
CA TRP A 112 -9.22 -4.84 4.55
C TRP A 112 -8.84 -3.97 5.76
N LYS A 113 -7.61 -3.45 5.80
CA LYS A 113 -7.15 -2.55 6.85
C LYS A 113 -7.98 -1.26 6.91
N TYR A 114 -8.28 -0.67 5.75
CA TYR A 114 -9.18 0.49 5.68
C TYR A 114 -10.58 0.17 6.19
N ALA A 115 -11.15 -0.99 5.83
CA ALA A 115 -12.46 -1.42 6.31
C ALA A 115 -12.50 -1.45 7.84
N LEU A 116 -11.51 -2.07 8.49
CA LEU A 116 -11.45 -2.11 9.95
C LEU A 116 -11.41 -0.71 10.56
N ARG A 117 -10.58 0.20 10.01
CA ARG A 117 -10.54 1.60 10.48
C ARG A 117 -11.85 2.34 10.23
N ALA A 118 -12.50 2.13 9.09
CA ALA A 118 -13.80 2.71 8.80
C ALA A 118 -14.86 2.22 9.81
N ARG A 119 -14.83 0.94 10.18
CA ARG A 119 -15.74 0.36 11.18
C ARG A 119 -15.55 0.98 12.57
N GLU A 120 -14.31 1.30 12.94
CA GLU A 120 -13.96 1.86 14.25
C GLU A 120 -14.28 3.35 14.36
N HIS A 121 -14.04 4.10 13.29
CA HIS A 121 -13.99 5.57 13.33
C HIS A 121 -15.14 6.26 12.59
N MET A 122 -15.82 5.57 11.65
CA MET A 122 -16.93 6.16 10.91
C MET A 122 -18.26 5.65 11.45
N GLN A 123 -19.21 6.55 11.63
CA GLN A 123 -20.59 6.17 11.98
C GLN A 123 -21.34 5.51 10.81
N GLU A 124 -20.86 5.69 9.58
CA GLU A 124 -21.50 5.18 8.38
C GLU A 124 -20.98 3.80 7.97
N ASN A 125 -21.85 2.79 8.10
CA ASN A 125 -21.58 1.40 7.69
C ASN A 125 -21.34 1.26 6.16
N ALA A 126 -21.67 2.28 5.36
CA ALA A 126 -21.54 2.25 3.90
C ALA A 126 -20.08 2.16 3.43
N GLU A 127 -19.17 2.94 4.03
CA GLU A 127 -17.74 2.93 3.66
C GLU A 127 -17.04 1.65 4.13
N PHE A 128 -17.39 1.14 5.31
CA PHE A 128 -16.97 -0.19 5.76
C PHE A 128 -17.34 -1.27 4.74
N ARG A 129 -18.61 -1.31 4.34
CA ARG A 129 -19.11 -2.30 3.38
C ARG A 129 -18.46 -2.15 2.01
N ARG A 130 -18.28 -0.92 1.52
CA ARG A 130 -17.60 -0.64 0.25
C ARG A 130 -16.15 -1.14 0.29
N ALA A 131 -15.43 -0.85 1.37
CA ALA A 131 -14.05 -1.31 1.56
C ALA A 131 -13.96 -2.85 1.58
N LEU A 132 -14.88 -3.52 2.30
CA LEU A 132 -14.97 -4.98 2.30
C LEU A 132 -15.23 -5.58 0.92
N MET A 133 -16.14 -4.97 0.13
CA MET A 133 -16.41 -5.44 -1.24
C MET A 133 -15.17 -5.32 -2.12
N ILE A 134 -14.44 -4.20 -2.03
CA ILE A 134 -13.20 -4.00 -2.80
C ILE A 134 -12.14 -5.01 -2.37
N ALA A 135 -11.99 -5.25 -1.06
CA ALA A 135 -11.06 -6.24 -0.51
C ALA A 135 -11.40 -7.66 -1.02
N PHE A 136 -12.69 -8.05 -0.98
CA PHE A 136 -13.16 -9.34 -1.47
C PHE A 136 -12.87 -9.53 -2.96
N ASN A 137 -13.22 -8.54 -3.79
CA ASN A 137 -13.02 -8.59 -5.22
C ASN A 137 -11.53 -8.70 -5.57
N SER A 138 -10.70 -7.91 -4.89
CA SER A 138 -9.25 -7.93 -5.10
C SER A 138 -8.65 -9.27 -4.69
N LEU A 139 -9.04 -9.82 -3.53
CA LEU A 139 -8.53 -11.11 -3.08
C LEU A 139 -8.98 -12.25 -4.00
N SER A 140 -10.18 -12.16 -4.56
CA SER A 140 -10.71 -13.16 -5.51
C SER A 140 -9.89 -13.22 -6.80
N LEU A 141 -9.30 -12.08 -7.22
CA LEU A 141 -8.41 -12.00 -8.38
C LEU A 141 -7.01 -12.55 -8.10
N SER A 142 -6.63 -12.74 -6.84
CA SER A 142 -5.35 -13.39 -6.48
C SER A 142 -5.35 -14.87 -6.88
N PRO A 143 -4.18 -15.45 -7.20
CA PRO A 143 -4.05 -16.89 -7.39
C PRO A 143 -4.41 -17.65 -6.10
N GLU A 144 -4.96 -18.85 -6.24
CA GLU A 144 -5.55 -19.61 -5.11
C GLU A 144 -4.65 -19.74 -3.88
N GLY A 145 -3.35 -20.01 -4.06
CA GLY A 145 -2.38 -20.12 -2.96
C GLY A 145 -2.13 -18.82 -2.18
N PHE A 146 -2.60 -17.68 -2.69
CA PHE A 146 -2.44 -16.36 -2.09
C PHE A 146 -3.78 -15.70 -1.74
N ARG A 147 -4.89 -16.46 -1.71
CA ARG A 147 -6.23 -15.95 -1.36
C ARG A 147 -6.47 -15.90 0.15
N TRP A 148 -5.50 -15.35 0.86
CA TRP A 148 -5.55 -15.14 2.30
C TRP A 148 -4.89 -13.81 2.65
N LEU A 149 -5.34 -13.23 3.75
CA LEU A 149 -4.85 -11.99 4.33
C LEU A 149 -4.46 -12.26 5.79
N LEU A 150 -3.75 -11.32 6.40
CA LEU A 150 -3.51 -11.31 7.84
C LEU A 150 -4.26 -10.15 8.46
N ASP A 151 -4.97 -10.39 9.55
CA ASP A 151 -5.49 -9.29 10.36
C ASP A 151 -4.39 -8.68 11.25
N HIS A 152 -4.77 -7.72 12.09
CA HIS A 152 -3.84 -7.05 13.01
C HIS A 152 -3.32 -7.96 14.13
N ASN A 153 -3.99 -9.07 14.42
CA ASN A 153 -3.58 -10.09 15.37
C ASN A 153 -2.72 -11.18 14.72
N GLY A 154 -2.56 -11.15 13.40
CA GLY A 154 -1.87 -12.18 12.63
C GLY A 154 -2.76 -13.38 12.30
N ASP A 155 -4.07 -13.27 12.51
CA ASP A 155 -5.04 -14.29 12.15
C ASP A 155 -5.30 -14.28 10.65
N VAL A 156 -5.51 -15.48 10.11
CA VAL A 156 -5.75 -15.68 8.68
C VAL A 156 -7.17 -15.27 8.33
N VAL A 157 -7.30 -14.28 7.46
CA VAL A 157 -8.58 -13.82 6.90
C VAL A 157 -8.72 -14.36 5.48
N THR A 158 -9.78 -15.10 5.23
CA THR A 158 -10.07 -15.72 3.92
C THR A 158 -11.20 -14.99 3.19
N LEU A 159 -11.44 -15.36 1.93
CA LEU A 159 -12.62 -14.90 1.20
C LEU A 159 -13.93 -15.16 1.94
N ASP A 160 -14.05 -16.32 2.60
CA ASP A 160 -15.24 -16.66 3.37
C ASP A 160 -15.41 -15.77 4.60
N THR A 161 -14.30 -15.44 5.28
CA THR A 161 -14.30 -14.49 6.39
C THR A 161 -14.79 -13.11 5.94
N ILE A 162 -14.28 -12.60 4.82
CA ILE A 162 -14.69 -11.29 4.28
C ILE A 162 -16.16 -11.34 3.86
N LYS A 163 -16.60 -12.43 3.21
CA LYS A 163 -17.98 -12.64 2.80
C LYS A 163 -18.94 -12.65 4.00
N GLN A 164 -18.56 -13.29 5.10
CA GLN A 164 -19.38 -13.29 6.30
C GLN A 164 -19.54 -11.88 6.87
N ASN A 165 -18.46 -11.10 6.95
CA ASN A 165 -18.52 -9.70 7.40
C ASN A 165 -19.43 -8.83 6.48
N LEU A 166 -19.46 -9.11 5.17
CA LEU A 166 -20.37 -8.43 4.24
C LEU A 166 -21.85 -8.77 4.49
N ILE A 167 -22.14 -10.01 4.88
CA ILE A 167 -23.49 -10.45 5.25
C ILE A 167 -23.90 -9.78 6.56
N ASP A 168 -23.04 -9.84 7.58
CA ASP A 168 -23.33 -9.31 8.91
C ASP A 168 -23.52 -7.79 8.90
N SER A 169 -22.82 -7.07 8.02
CA SER A 169 -22.98 -5.61 7.84
C SER A 169 -24.24 -5.19 7.07
N SER A 170 -25.03 -6.15 6.57
CA SER A 170 -26.25 -5.90 5.79
C SER A 170 -27.55 -5.98 6.60
N GLY A 171 -27.49 -6.42 7.86
CA GLY A 171 -28.62 -6.49 8.80
C GLY A 171 -28.66 -5.31 9.77
#